data_AF-A0A1Y1QDC1-F1
#
_entry.id   AF-A0A1Y1QDC1-F1
#
_cell.length_a   1.000
_cell.length_b   1.000
_cell.length_c   1.000
_cell.angle_alpha   90.00
_cell.angle_beta   90.00
_cell.angle_gamma   90.00
#
_symmetry.space_group_name_H-M   'P 1'
#
loop_
_entity.id
_entity.type
_entity.pdbx_description
1 polymer ?
#
loop_
_entity_poly.entity_id
_entity_poly.type
_entity_poly.pdbx_seq_one_letter_code
_entity_poly.pdbx_strand_id
1 'polypeptide(L)'
;MKPTQTVQYRIHFQNRYTMVALNNTLVELLALQLGEYPGTAAAKFAVQRWLGAAVRNRFGAVAAENAPVETWARLCLQEAVINGESLLPKLVTSVPTET
;
A
#
# COMPACT_ATOMS: atom_id res chain seq x y z
N MET A 1 -24.92 -6.02 -11.47
CA MET A 1 -23.66 -5.84 -10.73
C MET A 1 -22.99 -4.56 -11.22
N LYS A 2 -22.78 -3.56 -10.35
CA LYS A 2 -21.98 -2.39 -10.74
C LYS A 2 -20.53 -2.85 -10.95
N PRO A 3 -19.83 -2.38 -12.00
CA PRO A 3 -18.44 -2.73 -12.19
C PRO A 3 -17.64 -2.28 -10.98
N THR A 4 -16.85 -3.18 -10.40
CA THR A 4 -15.90 -2.87 -9.34
C THR A 4 -14.90 -1.87 -9.89
N GLN A 5 -14.98 -0.61 -9.45
CA GLN A 5 -14.05 0.42 -9.89
C GLN A 5 -12.64 0.06 -9.42
N THR A 6 -11.69 0.05 -10.35
CA THR A 6 -10.28 -0.19 -10.05
C THR A 6 -9.51 1.13 -10.07
N VAL A 7 -8.61 1.32 -9.11
CA VAL A 7 -7.65 2.42 -9.08
C VAL A 7 -6.25 1.86 -9.26
N GLN A 8 -5.40 2.61 -9.98
CA GLN A 8 -4.03 2.21 -10.24
C GLN A 8 -3.05 2.93 -9.32
N TYR A 9 -2.15 2.17 -8.72
CA TYR A 9 -1.02 2.71 -7.96
C TYR A 9 0.29 2.33 -8.61
N ARG A 10 1.24 3.27 -8.59
CA ARG A 10 2.61 3.03 -9.02
C ARG A 10 3.46 2.67 -7.81
N ILE A 11 4.03 1.48 -7.82
CA ILE A 11 4.97 1.01 -6.80
C ILE A 11 6.38 1.11 -7.36
N HIS A 12 7.22 1.89 -6.70
CA HIS A 12 8.60 2.14 -7.10
C HIS A 12 9.57 1.22 -6.37
N PHE A 13 10.37 0.52 -7.15
CA PHE A 13 11.60 -0.16 -6.77
C PHE A 13 12.80 0.64 -7.30
N GLN A 14 14.02 0.31 -6.87
CA GLN A 14 15.23 1.01 -7.32
C GLN A 14 15.49 0.81 -8.82
N ASN A 15 15.19 -0.37 -9.34
CA ASN A 15 15.48 -0.75 -10.72
C ASN A 15 14.30 -0.54 -11.68
N ARG A 16 13.07 -0.44 -11.17
CA ARG A 16 11.84 -0.35 -11.98
C ARG A 16 10.65 0.13 -11.17
N TYR A 17 9.52 0.33 -11.84
CA TYR A 17 8.23 0.46 -11.18
C TYR A 17 7.26 -0.62 -11.68
N THR A 18 6.25 -0.90 -10.88
CA THR A 18 5.13 -1.78 -11.26
C THR A 18 3.82 -1.04 -11.01
N MET A 19 2.93 -1.08 -11.99
CA MET A 19 1.56 -0.59 -11.85
C MET A 19 0.72 -1.71 -11.24
N VAL A 20 -0.04 -1.40 -10.20
CA VAL A 20 -0.96 -2.35 -9.56
C VAL A 20 -2.36 -1.81 -9.61
N ALA A 21 -3.30 -2.58 -10.14
CA ALA A 21 -4.72 -2.24 -10.13
C ALA A 21 -5.38 -2.83 -8.87
N LEU A 22 -6.01 -1.98 -8.08
CA LEU A 22 -6.64 -2.31 -6.81
C LEU A 22 -8.11 -1.95 -6.82
N ASN A 23 -8.92 -2.64 -6.02
CA ASN A 23 -10.32 -2.31 -5.83
C ASN A 23 -10.44 -0.95 -5.09
N ASN A 24 -11.15 0.01 -5.69
CA ASN A 24 -11.29 1.36 -5.14
C ASN A 24 -11.96 1.36 -3.75
N THR A 25 -12.96 0.52 -3.53
CA THR A 25 -13.63 0.44 -2.22
C THR A 25 -12.67 -0.03 -1.13
N LEU A 26 -11.81 -1.02 -1.41
CA LEU A 26 -10.82 -1.47 -0.43
C LEU A 26 -9.76 -0.40 -0.15
N VAL A 27 -9.38 0.36 -1.18
CA VAL A 27 -8.46 1.50 -1.04
C VAL A 27 -9.06 2.59 -0.17
N GLU A 28 -10.34 2.91 -0.34
CA GLU A 28 -11.05 3.89 0.48
C GLU A 28 -11.21 3.43 1.92
N LEU A 29 -11.49 2.14 2.14
CA LEU A 29 -11.55 1.56 3.49
C LEU A 29 -10.19 1.59 4.18
N LEU A 30 -9.11 1.27 3.46
CA LEU A 30 -7.76 1.40 4.00
C LEU A 30 -7.41 2.85 4.31
N ALA A 31 -7.80 3.80 3.46
CA ALA A 31 -7.59 5.22 3.72
C ALA A 31 -8.26 5.67 5.03
N LEU A 32 -9.49 5.22 5.30
CA LEU A 32 -10.16 5.48 6.57
C LEU A 32 -9.41 4.88 7.75
N GLN A 33 -8.90 3.65 7.62
CA GLN A 33 -8.10 2.99 8.67
C GLN A 33 -6.78 3.76 8.94
N LEU A 34 -6.21 4.37 7.91
CA LEU A 34 -5.04 5.25 7.99
C LEU A 34 -5.35 6.66 8.54
N GLY A 35 -6.61 6.95 8.86
CA GLY A 35 -7.05 8.25 9.38
C GLY A 35 -7.28 9.33 8.31
N GLU A 36 -7.34 8.96 7.03
CA GLU A 36 -7.50 9.88 5.91
C GLU A 36 -8.92 9.82 5.32
N TYR A 37 -9.43 10.97 4.83
CA TYR A 37 -10.76 11.04 4.22
C TYR A 37 -10.75 10.48 2.78
N PRO A 38 -11.64 9.52 2.43
CA PRO A 38 -11.72 8.91 1.11
C PRO A 38 -11.85 9.89 -0.05
N GLY A 39 -11.33 9.51 -1.22
CA GLY A 39 -11.43 10.30 -2.45
C GLY A 39 -10.49 11.53 -2.52
N THR A 40 -9.79 11.86 -1.43
CA THR A 40 -8.84 12.98 -1.40
C THR A 40 -7.47 12.60 -1.97
N ALA A 41 -6.68 13.60 -2.36
CA ALA A 41 -5.28 13.40 -2.74
C ALA A 41 -4.44 12.86 -1.57
N ALA A 42 -4.73 13.30 -0.33
CA ALA A 42 -4.06 12.84 0.88
C ALA A 42 -4.30 11.34 1.11
N ALA A 43 -5.55 10.87 1.02
CA ALA A 43 -5.88 9.44 1.10
C ALA A 43 -5.15 8.60 0.05
N LYS A 44 -5.12 9.06 -1.21
CA LYS A 44 -4.39 8.36 -2.28
C LYS A 44 -2.90 8.26 -1.96
N PHE A 45 -2.29 9.36 -1.51
CA PHE A 45 -0.88 9.39 -1.15
C PHE A 45 -0.57 8.47 0.05
N ALA A 46 -1.40 8.51 1.09
CA ALA A 46 -1.25 7.67 2.28
C ALA A 46 -1.30 6.18 1.92
N VAL A 47 -2.29 5.76 1.14
CA VAL A 47 -2.42 4.38 0.66
C VAL A 47 -1.24 3.99 -0.24
N GLN A 48 -0.83 4.87 -1.16
CA GLN A 48 0.34 4.60 -2.02
C GLN A 48 1.62 4.40 -1.20
N ARG A 49 1.84 5.25 -0.19
CA ARG A 49 3.00 5.18 0.69
C ARG A 49 2.99 3.89 1.51
N TRP A 50 1.84 3.58 2.10
CA TRP A 50 1.62 2.34 2.86
C TRP A 50 1.90 1.11 1.99
N LEU A 51 1.29 1.05 0.80
CA LEU A 51 1.42 -0.10 -0.11
C LEU A 51 2.85 -0.23 -0.64
N GLY A 52 3.50 0.89 -0.97
CA GLY A 52 4.90 0.89 -1.39
C GLY A 52 5.84 0.38 -0.30
N ALA A 53 5.60 0.74 0.96
CA ALA A 53 6.35 0.21 2.09
C ALA A 53 6.10 -1.30 2.26
N ALA A 54 4.84 -1.74 2.27
CA ALA A 54 4.48 -3.15 2.41
C ALA A 54 5.10 -4.03 1.30
N VAL A 55 4.98 -3.60 0.04
CA VAL A 55 5.54 -4.31 -1.11
C VAL A 55 7.06 -4.38 -1.03
N ARG A 56 7.74 -3.28 -0.68
CA ARG A 56 9.21 -3.29 -0.54
C ARG A 56 9.69 -4.13 0.63
N ASN A 57 8.94 -4.17 1.73
CA ASN A 57 9.25 -5.06 2.85
C ASN A 57 9.14 -6.54 2.43
N ARG A 58 8.22 -6.88 1.52
CA ARG A 58 8.05 -8.24 1.02
C ARG A 58 9.08 -8.65 -0.03
N PHE A 59 9.32 -7.80 -1.02
CA PHE A 59 10.11 -8.14 -2.22
C PHE A 59 11.51 -7.53 -2.23
N GLY A 60 11.85 -6.71 -1.24
CA GLY A 60 13.09 -5.94 -1.19
C GLY A 60 13.05 -4.66 -2.03
N ALA A 61 14.19 -3.97 -2.08
CA ALA A 61 14.35 -2.72 -2.82
C ALA A 61 14.48 -2.92 -4.34
N VAL A 62 14.89 -4.12 -4.78
CA VAL A 62 15.09 -4.49 -6.17
C VAL A 62 14.10 -5.60 -6.51
N ALA A 63 13.17 -5.33 -7.44
CA ALA A 63 12.18 -6.32 -7.82
C ALA A 63 12.75 -7.29 -8.86
N ALA A 64 12.63 -8.60 -8.60
CA ALA A 64 12.88 -9.65 -9.59
C ALA A 64 11.89 -9.55 -10.75
N GLU A 65 12.33 -9.80 -11.99
CA GLU A 65 11.58 -9.52 -13.22
C GLU A 65 10.14 -10.05 -13.20
N ASN A 66 9.95 -11.27 -12.70
CA ASN A 66 8.67 -11.98 -12.63
C ASN A 66 8.05 -12.02 -11.23
N ALA A 67 8.44 -11.11 -10.33
CA ALA A 67 7.85 -11.03 -8.99
C ALA A 67 6.34 -10.76 -9.08
N PRO A 68 5.48 -11.54 -8.38
CA PRO A 68 4.02 -11.40 -8.43
C PRO A 68 3.52 -10.22 -7.58
N VAL A 69 4.04 -9.02 -7.85
CA VAL A 69 3.82 -7.81 -7.06
C VAL A 69 2.35 -7.42 -7.02
N GLU A 70 1.66 -7.47 -8.16
CA GLU A 70 0.25 -7.09 -8.23
C GLU A 70 -0.65 -8.04 -7.45
N THR A 71 -0.49 -9.35 -7.67
CA THR A 71 -1.26 -10.38 -6.95
C THR A 71 -1.06 -10.25 -5.45
N TRP A 72 0.18 -10.08 -5.01
CA TRP A 72 0.48 -9.92 -3.59
C TRP A 72 -0.06 -8.60 -3.03
N ALA A 73 0.06 -7.48 -3.75
CA ALA A 73 -0.46 -6.19 -3.33
C ALA A 73 -1.99 -6.22 -3.12
N ARG A 74 -2.73 -6.94 -3.99
CA ARG A 74 -4.18 -7.13 -3.84
C ARG A 74 -4.53 -7.92 -2.58
N LEU A 75 -3.81 -9.02 -2.30
CA LEU A 75 -4.01 -9.83 -1.10
C LEU A 75 -3.66 -9.03 0.16
N CYS A 76 -2.53 -8.32 0.16
CA CYS A 76 -2.08 -7.48 1.28
C CYS A 76 -3.12 -6.39 1.61
N LEU A 77 -3.71 -5.75 0.60
CA LEU A 77 -4.78 -4.79 0.79
C LEU A 77 -6.03 -5.42 1.43
N GLN A 78 -6.45 -6.60 0.97
CA GLN A 78 -7.59 -7.31 1.53
C GLN A 78 -7.36 -7.67 2.99
N GLU A 79 -6.19 -8.23 3.31
CA GLU A 79 -5.83 -8.59 4.69
C GLU A 79 -5.75 -7.37 5.61
N ALA A 80 -5.19 -6.25 5.14
CA ALA A 80 -5.12 -5.02 5.92
C ALA A 80 -6.51 -4.47 6.27
N VAL A 81 -7.43 -4.48 5.31
CA VAL A 81 -8.81 -4.03 5.52
C VAL A 81 -9.55 -4.95 6.50
N ILE A 82 -9.38 -6.28 6.39
CA ILE A 82 -10.04 -7.26 7.25
C ILE A 82 -9.51 -7.20 8.69
N ASN A 83 -8.19 -7.13 8.85
CA ASN A 83 -7.55 -7.25 10.16
C ASN A 83 -7.43 -5.89 10.89
N GLY A 84 -7.63 -4.77 10.19
CA GLY A 84 -7.44 -3.42 10.71
C GLY A 84 -5.95 -3.15 10.96
N GLU A 85 -5.31 -2.36 10.07
CA GLU A 85 -3.94 -1.84 10.21
C GLU A 85 -3.01 -2.61 11.17
N SER A 86 -2.66 -3.84 10.79
CA SER A 86 -1.64 -4.63 11.52
C SER A 86 -0.73 -5.40 10.57
N LEU A 87 -0.23 -4.72 9.53
CA LEU A 87 0.80 -5.29 8.65
C LEU A 87 1.94 -4.33 8.29
N LEU A 88 1.90 -3.06 8.74
CA LEU A 88 3.13 -2.27 8.76
C LEU A 88 3.93 -2.66 10.01
N PRO A 89 5.21 -3.04 9.90
CA PRO A 89 6.08 -2.94 11.06
C PRO A 89 6.02 -1.47 11.48
N LYS A 90 5.73 -1.24 12.76
CA LYS A 90 5.79 0.09 13.40
C LYS A 90 7.01 0.79 12.82
N LEU A 91 6.78 1.77 11.94
CA LEU A 91 7.83 2.62 11.42
C LEU A 91 8.45 3.23 12.67
N VAL A 92 9.67 2.79 12.95
CA VAL A 92 10.47 3.15 14.11
C VAL A 92 10.47 4.66 14.24
N THR A 93 9.64 5.19 15.15
CA THR A 93 9.81 6.54 15.69
C THR A 93 10.83 6.45 16.82
N SER A 94 12.04 6.03 16.53
CA SER A 94 13.18 6.38 17.38
C SER A 94 13.72 7.69 16.85
N VAL A 95 13.13 8.78 17.33
CA VAL A 95 13.84 10.06 17.39
C VAL A 95 15.01 9.81 18.35
N PRO A 96 16.29 9.95 17.93
CA PRO A 96 17.36 10.02 18.91
C PRO A 96 17.27 11.40 19.55
N THR A 97 16.78 11.45 20.78
CA THR A 97 17.05 12.58 21.67
C THR A 97 18.43 12.32 22.27
N GLU A 98 19.49 12.75 21.57
CA GLU A 98 20.80 12.90 22.20
C GLU A 98 20.84 14.28 22.88
N THR A 99 20.76 14.24 24.21
CA THR A 99 21.33 15.25 25.13
C THR A 99 22.82 15.07 25.26
#